data_AF-A0A929UWG1-F1
#
_entry.id   AF-A0A929UWG1-F1
#
_cell.length_a   1.000
_cell.length_b   1.000
_cell.length_c   1.000
_cell.angle_alpha   90.00
_cell.angle_beta   90.00
_cell.angle_gamma   90.00
#
_symmetry.space_group_name_H-M   'P 1'
#
loop_
_entity.id
_entity.type
_entity.pdbx_description
1 polymer ?
#
loop_
_entity_poly.entity_id
_entity_poly.type
_entity_poly.pdbx_seq_one_letter_code
_entity_poly.pdbx_strand_id
1 'polypeptide(L)'
;MEKGSKISQGLDYYKVTMGMNEFLKHPEAEVTFTLKNRSPNLLSEFVSPVELQDRLNELAEGWRPDEIAYLAGLQNQDGKATFSQEYLDFLISNPLPPVKIGHDKRGDLAVEATGKWPLVTFWETVIMSEINEIYFRNKLTREGYSLEEVYAEGDRRLDEKIKLLKSRPDIKFSDFGTRRRFSYEWHRHVIERVANELPGNFVGTSNIYLAHKLGLKPIGTFAHEMPMVYAALADKAGNNPLSGHNQALRDWQNTYGDELSIALTDTFTTDFFFADFTPEQMTSWKGLRHDSGDPIEFGNKAIEIYKNNGIDPLEKTIVFSDGLDVDEIIRIADYFKEQNKCNIRLGYNFD
;
A
#
# COMPACT_ATOMS: atom_id res chain seq x y z
N MET A 1 7.36 5.29 -28.38
CA MET A 1 5.91 5.07 -28.17
C MET A 1 5.76 3.83 -27.31
N GLU A 2 5.71 3.96 -25.99
CA GLU A 2 5.27 2.85 -25.13
C GLU A 2 3.75 2.79 -25.24
N LYS A 3 3.23 1.99 -26.19
CA LYS A 3 1.78 1.82 -26.37
C LYS A 3 1.31 0.65 -25.51
N GLY A 4 0.71 0.97 -24.37
CA GLY A 4 -0.08 0.05 -23.56
C GLY A 4 0.00 0.39 -22.06
N SER A 5 -1.12 0.25 -21.35
CA SER A 5 -1.18 0.39 -19.89
C SER A 5 -0.21 -0.58 -19.21
N LYS A 6 0.43 -0.18 -18.12
CA LYS A 6 1.44 -0.97 -17.39
C LYS A 6 0.88 -1.37 -16.04
N ILE A 7 1.03 -2.64 -15.65
CA ILE A 7 0.47 -3.12 -14.38
C ILE A 7 1.00 -2.31 -13.20
N SER A 8 2.28 -1.92 -13.23
CA SER A 8 2.92 -1.10 -12.20
C SER A 8 2.27 0.26 -11.98
N GLN A 9 1.55 0.81 -12.96
CA GLN A 9 0.81 2.07 -12.77
C GLN A 9 -0.24 1.94 -11.67
N GLY A 10 -0.85 0.76 -11.51
CA GLY A 10 -1.84 0.47 -10.48
C GLY A 10 -1.28 -0.24 -9.24
N LEU A 11 0.05 -0.36 -9.10
CA LEU A 11 0.67 -1.12 -8.00
C LEU A 11 1.36 -0.23 -6.98
N ASP A 12 1.07 -0.53 -5.72
CA ASP A 12 1.89 -0.11 -4.60
C ASP A 12 3.11 -1.05 -4.46
N TYR A 13 4.25 -0.52 -4.03
CA TYR A 13 5.52 -1.24 -3.89
C TYR A 13 5.39 -2.47 -2.99
N TYR A 14 4.55 -2.38 -1.95
CA TYR A 14 4.31 -3.49 -1.04
C TYR A 14 3.72 -4.72 -1.73
N LYS A 15 3.05 -4.57 -2.89
CA LYS A 15 2.51 -5.70 -3.65
C LYS A 15 3.60 -6.56 -4.27
N VAL A 16 4.70 -5.93 -4.69
CA VAL A 16 5.84 -6.64 -5.28
C VAL A 16 6.68 -7.30 -4.20
N THR A 17 6.86 -6.62 -3.06
CA THR A 17 7.59 -7.20 -1.92
C THR A 17 6.81 -8.32 -1.24
N MET A 18 5.49 -8.20 -1.08
CA MET A 18 4.68 -9.35 -0.65
C MET A 18 4.69 -10.45 -1.69
N GLY A 19 4.50 -10.14 -2.98
CA GLY A 19 4.52 -11.15 -4.04
C GLY A 19 5.80 -12.00 -4.06
N MET A 20 6.98 -11.43 -3.79
CA MET A 20 8.20 -12.24 -3.67
C MET A 20 8.20 -13.11 -2.41
N ASN A 21 7.72 -12.60 -1.28
CA ASN A 21 7.62 -13.39 -0.05
C ASN A 21 6.64 -14.57 -0.24
N GLU A 22 5.48 -14.29 -0.82
CA GLU A 22 4.48 -15.27 -1.22
C GLU A 22 5.08 -16.32 -2.16
N PHE A 23 5.83 -15.91 -3.18
CA PHE A 23 6.51 -16.81 -4.12
C PHE A 23 7.52 -17.72 -3.42
N LEU A 24 8.33 -17.19 -2.51
CA LEU A 24 9.37 -17.95 -1.83
C LEU A 24 8.81 -18.92 -0.78
N LYS A 25 7.70 -18.57 -0.13
CA LYS A 25 7.18 -19.30 1.04
C LYS A 25 5.93 -20.13 0.75
N HIS A 26 5.08 -19.62 -0.13
CA HIS A 26 3.77 -20.17 -0.44
C HIS A 26 3.46 -20.15 -1.94
N PRO A 27 4.36 -20.64 -2.83
CA PRO A 27 4.19 -20.55 -4.29
C PRO A 27 2.92 -21.24 -4.77
N GLU A 28 2.48 -22.28 -4.05
CA GLU A 28 1.31 -23.09 -4.42
C GLU A 28 0.00 -22.63 -3.79
N ALA A 29 0.04 -21.68 -2.85
CA ALA A 29 -1.17 -21.21 -2.17
C ALA A 29 -2.11 -20.54 -3.17
N GLU A 30 -3.40 -20.86 -3.07
CA GLU A 30 -4.45 -20.21 -3.85
C GLU A 30 -5.32 -19.39 -2.92
N VAL A 31 -5.57 -18.14 -3.31
CA VAL A 31 -6.39 -17.20 -2.56
C VAL A 31 -7.41 -16.52 -3.47
N THR A 32 -8.46 -15.98 -2.86
CA THR A 32 -9.50 -15.22 -3.56
C THR A 32 -9.58 -13.82 -3.00
N PHE A 33 -9.47 -12.82 -3.88
CA PHE A 33 -9.79 -11.42 -3.57
C PHE A 33 -11.20 -11.11 -4.04
N THR A 34 -11.98 -10.44 -3.18
CA THR A 34 -13.34 -10.00 -3.51
C THR A 34 -13.47 -8.51 -3.23
N LEU A 35 -13.95 -7.75 -4.22
CA LEU A 35 -14.28 -6.35 -4.04
C LEU A 35 -15.47 -6.20 -3.08
N LYS A 36 -15.35 -5.27 -2.14
CA LYS A 36 -16.45 -4.90 -1.25
C LYS A 36 -16.67 -3.39 -1.28
N ASN A 37 -17.75 -2.94 -1.90
CA ASN A 37 -18.20 -1.57 -1.79
C ASN A 37 -18.94 -1.35 -0.46
N ARG A 38 -18.34 -0.57 0.44
CA ARG A 38 -18.90 -0.22 1.75
C ARG A 38 -19.78 1.04 1.72
N SER A 39 -19.85 1.73 0.58
CA SER A 39 -20.70 2.91 0.36
C SER A 39 -22.16 2.49 0.10
N PRO A 40 -23.14 3.36 0.42
CA PRO A 40 -24.51 3.21 -0.07
C PRO A 40 -24.62 3.46 -1.58
N ASN A 41 -23.73 4.27 -2.16
CA ASN A 41 -23.76 4.57 -3.59
C ASN A 41 -23.24 3.37 -4.39
N LEU A 42 -23.97 2.97 -5.44
CA LEU A 42 -23.59 1.84 -6.28
C LEU A 42 -22.47 2.26 -7.24
N LEU A 43 -21.40 1.46 -7.31
CA LEU A 43 -20.36 1.61 -8.31
C LEU A 43 -20.92 1.32 -9.71
N SER A 44 -21.88 0.41 -9.82
CA SER A 44 -22.54 0.03 -11.09
C SER A 44 -23.26 1.20 -11.77
N GLU A 45 -23.54 2.30 -11.07
CA GLU A 45 -24.07 3.53 -11.68
C GLU A 45 -23.09 4.20 -12.67
N PHE A 46 -21.80 3.98 -12.48
CA PHE A 46 -20.74 4.64 -13.25
C PHE A 46 -19.67 3.68 -13.76
N VAL A 47 -19.65 2.43 -13.33
CA VAL A 47 -18.67 1.43 -13.74
C VAL A 47 -19.40 0.21 -14.27
N SER A 48 -19.35 0.00 -15.59
CA SER A 48 -19.96 -1.19 -16.19
C SER A 48 -19.02 -2.40 -16.08
N PRO A 49 -19.55 -3.63 -15.88
CA PRO A 49 -18.73 -4.84 -15.89
C PRO A 49 -17.90 -5.03 -17.16
N VAL A 50 -18.47 -4.69 -18.33
CA VAL A 50 -17.80 -4.85 -19.63
C VAL A 50 -16.62 -3.91 -19.74
N GLU A 51 -16.81 -2.63 -19.42
CA GLU A 51 -15.75 -1.62 -19.48
C GLU A 51 -14.59 -1.93 -18.52
N LEU A 52 -14.91 -2.38 -17.30
CA LEU A 52 -13.88 -2.81 -16.37
C LEU A 52 -13.15 -4.06 -16.89
N GLN A 53 -13.88 -5.03 -17.45
CA GLN A 53 -13.26 -6.23 -18.02
C GLN A 53 -12.30 -5.88 -19.16
N ASP A 54 -12.67 -4.96 -20.05
CA ASP A 54 -11.81 -4.52 -21.15
C ASP A 54 -10.51 -3.88 -20.61
N ARG A 55 -10.60 -3.02 -19.59
CA ARG A 55 -9.43 -2.43 -18.93
C ARG A 55 -8.50 -3.46 -18.29
N LEU A 56 -9.07 -4.46 -17.61
CA LEU A 56 -8.25 -5.52 -16.98
C LEU A 56 -7.65 -6.47 -18.02
N ASN A 57 -8.32 -6.71 -19.15
CA ASN A 57 -7.79 -7.53 -20.24
C ASN A 57 -6.51 -6.93 -20.83
N GLU A 58 -6.40 -5.60 -20.91
CA GLU A 58 -5.16 -4.92 -21.35
C GLU A 58 -3.96 -5.15 -20.42
N LEU A 59 -4.23 -5.53 -19.17
CA LEU A 59 -3.24 -5.76 -18.11
C LEU A 59 -3.03 -7.26 -17.81
N ALA A 60 -3.83 -8.16 -18.39
CA ALA A 60 -3.89 -9.57 -18.02
C ALA A 60 -2.57 -10.34 -18.32
N GLU A 61 -1.80 -9.90 -19.31
CA GLU A 61 -0.46 -10.46 -19.59
C GLU A 61 0.57 -10.16 -18.48
N GLY A 62 0.24 -9.26 -17.54
CA GLY A 62 1.05 -9.00 -16.36
C GLY A 62 2.25 -8.09 -16.62
N TRP A 63 3.42 -8.50 -16.12
CA TRP A 63 4.62 -7.68 -16.07
C TRP A 63 5.34 -7.58 -17.42
N ARG A 64 5.71 -6.36 -17.82
CA ARG A 64 6.50 -6.14 -19.05
C ARG A 64 8.01 -6.15 -18.81
N PRO A 65 8.82 -6.45 -19.85
CA PRO A 65 10.28 -6.51 -19.71
C PRO A 65 10.93 -5.26 -19.10
N ASP A 66 10.42 -4.06 -19.41
CA ASP A 66 10.98 -2.82 -18.88
C ASP A 66 10.58 -2.56 -17.42
N GLU A 67 9.42 -3.04 -16.98
CA GLU A 67 8.99 -3.01 -15.57
C GLU A 67 9.86 -3.98 -14.75
N ILE A 68 10.12 -5.17 -15.29
CA ILE A 68 11.02 -6.16 -14.69
C ILE A 68 12.46 -5.63 -14.61
N ALA A 69 12.94 -4.94 -15.65
CA ALA A 69 14.26 -4.33 -15.63
C ALA A 69 14.41 -3.27 -14.52
N TYR A 70 13.34 -2.51 -14.23
CA TYR A 70 13.33 -1.60 -13.09
C TYR A 70 13.40 -2.36 -11.76
N LEU A 71 12.59 -3.41 -11.58
CA LEU A 71 12.65 -4.24 -10.36
C LEU A 71 14.03 -4.86 -10.15
N ALA A 72 14.66 -5.36 -11.22
CA ALA A 72 16.01 -5.93 -11.19
C ALA A 72 17.08 -4.90 -10.76
N GLY A 73 16.84 -3.62 -11.02
CA GLY A 73 17.73 -2.52 -10.63
C GLY A 73 17.56 -2.06 -9.19
N LEU A 74 16.49 -2.46 -8.49
CA LEU A 74 16.26 -2.09 -7.09
C LEU A 74 17.22 -2.84 -6.18
N GLN A 75 17.85 -2.08 -5.28
CA GLN A 75 18.80 -2.58 -4.30
C GLN A 75 18.34 -2.24 -2.90
N ASN A 76 18.60 -3.15 -1.97
CA ASN A 76 18.42 -2.92 -0.55
C ASN A 76 19.50 -2.00 0.01
N GLN A 77 19.36 -1.66 1.29
CA GLN A 77 20.31 -0.79 2.02
C GLN A 77 21.77 -1.29 2.03
N ASP A 78 22.01 -2.59 1.79
CA ASP A 78 23.35 -3.19 1.71
C ASP A 78 23.90 -3.25 0.28
N GLY A 79 23.19 -2.65 -0.69
CA GLY A 79 23.56 -2.67 -2.11
C GLY A 79 23.30 -4.02 -2.81
N LYS A 80 22.54 -4.93 -2.20
CA LYS A 80 22.15 -6.22 -2.81
C LYS A 80 20.83 -6.06 -3.53
N ALA A 81 20.60 -6.83 -4.60
CA ALA A 81 19.33 -6.84 -5.31
C ALA A 81 18.17 -7.13 -4.33
N THR A 82 17.13 -6.29 -4.38
CA THR A 82 15.94 -6.44 -3.52
C THR A 82 15.14 -7.67 -3.92
N PHE A 83 15.04 -7.95 -5.21
CA PHE A 83 14.27 -9.05 -5.77
C PHE A 83 15.19 -10.14 -6.34
N SER A 84 14.87 -11.41 -6.07
CA SER A 84 15.64 -12.53 -6.63
C SER A 84 15.37 -12.70 -8.12
N GLN A 85 16.34 -13.22 -8.85
CA GLN A 85 16.20 -13.45 -10.29
C GLN A 85 15.06 -14.43 -10.60
N GLU A 86 14.90 -15.47 -9.79
CA GLU A 86 13.85 -16.48 -9.95
C GLU A 86 12.45 -15.88 -9.81
N TYR A 87 12.28 -14.92 -8.91
CA TYR A 87 11.01 -14.20 -8.76
C TYR A 87 10.74 -13.30 -9.98
N LEU A 88 11.75 -12.59 -10.49
CA LEU A 88 11.60 -11.76 -11.69
C LEU A 88 11.28 -12.61 -12.94
N ASP A 89 11.94 -13.76 -13.09
CA ASP A 89 11.68 -14.73 -14.15
C ASP A 89 10.27 -15.33 -14.03
N PHE A 90 9.81 -15.56 -12.80
CA PHE A 90 8.44 -15.97 -12.53
C PHE A 90 7.43 -14.90 -12.97
N LEU A 91 7.63 -13.64 -12.62
CA LEU A 91 6.72 -12.55 -12.98
C LEU A 91 6.60 -12.35 -14.50
N ILE A 92 7.71 -12.42 -15.24
CA ILE A 92 7.70 -12.22 -16.69
C ILE A 92 7.13 -13.41 -17.47
N SER A 93 7.16 -14.61 -16.87
CA SER A 93 6.72 -15.85 -17.53
C SER A 93 5.27 -16.21 -17.24
N ASN A 94 4.61 -15.53 -16.31
CA ASN A 94 3.27 -15.87 -15.86
C ASN A 94 2.29 -14.70 -16.04
N PRO A 95 1.20 -14.87 -16.81
CA PRO A 95 0.14 -13.89 -16.87
C PRO A 95 -0.62 -13.83 -15.54
N LEU A 96 -1.40 -12.77 -15.35
CA LEU A 96 -2.23 -12.61 -14.17
C LEU A 96 -3.44 -13.57 -14.21
N PRO A 97 -3.93 -14.04 -13.04
CA PRO A 97 -5.12 -14.88 -12.98
C PRO A 97 -6.37 -14.17 -13.53
N PRO A 98 -7.35 -14.92 -14.05
CA PRO A 98 -8.58 -14.31 -14.57
C PRO A 98 -9.38 -13.62 -13.47
N VAL A 99 -10.05 -12.53 -13.84
CA VAL A 99 -10.96 -11.77 -12.98
C VAL A 99 -12.39 -12.01 -13.43
N LYS A 100 -13.28 -12.32 -12.48
CA LYS A 100 -14.73 -12.42 -12.71
C LYS A 100 -15.38 -11.10 -12.32
N ILE A 101 -16.11 -10.50 -13.25
CA ILE A 101 -16.83 -9.23 -13.03
C ILE A 101 -18.31 -9.43 -13.34
N GLY A 102 -19.17 -8.90 -12.49
CA GLY A 102 -20.62 -8.97 -12.64
C GLY A 102 -21.33 -8.04 -11.68
N HIS A 103 -22.51 -8.47 -11.22
CA HIS A 103 -23.27 -7.74 -10.21
C HIS A 103 -23.54 -8.61 -8.98
N ASP A 104 -23.58 -7.98 -7.81
CA ASP A 104 -23.97 -8.62 -6.56
C ASP A 104 -25.51 -8.64 -6.39
N LYS A 105 -25.97 -9.12 -5.23
CA LYS A 105 -27.40 -9.17 -4.90
C LYS A 105 -28.06 -7.79 -4.74
N ARG A 106 -27.27 -6.73 -4.54
CA ARG A 106 -27.73 -5.34 -4.47
C ARG A 106 -27.82 -4.70 -5.86
N GLY A 107 -27.35 -5.39 -6.90
CA GLY A 107 -27.19 -4.82 -8.25
C GLY A 107 -25.97 -3.91 -8.35
N ASP A 108 -25.06 -3.97 -7.37
CA ASP A 108 -23.79 -3.25 -7.40
C ASP A 108 -22.71 -4.06 -8.13
N LEU A 109 -21.60 -3.43 -8.50
CA LEU A 109 -20.45 -4.06 -9.12
C LEU A 109 -19.87 -5.15 -8.20
N ALA A 110 -19.79 -6.38 -8.73
CA ALA A 110 -19.11 -7.51 -8.07
C ALA A 110 -17.83 -7.86 -8.84
N VAL A 111 -16.72 -7.99 -8.12
CA VAL A 111 -15.43 -8.39 -8.70
C VAL A 111 -14.78 -9.44 -7.81
N GLU A 112 -14.33 -10.53 -8.42
CA GLU A 112 -13.64 -11.64 -7.77
C GLU A 112 -12.43 -12.08 -8.60
N ALA A 113 -11.27 -12.25 -7.97
CA ALA A 113 -10.09 -12.81 -8.61
C ALA A 113 -9.57 -13.97 -7.75
N THR A 114 -9.39 -15.14 -8.35
CA THR A 114 -8.86 -16.34 -7.70
C THR A 114 -7.66 -16.85 -8.48
N GLY A 115 -6.58 -17.18 -7.77
CA GLY A 115 -5.41 -17.78 -8.38
C GLY A 115 -4.28 -17.99 -7.39
N LYS A 116 -3.10 -18.32 -7.91
CA LYS A 116 -1.88 -18.43 -7.09
C LYS A 116 -1.60 -17.10 -6.41
N TRP A 117 -1.40 -17.15 -5.11
CA TRP A 117 -1.21 -15.97 -4.26
C TRP A 117 -0.17 -14.97 -4.82
N PRO A 118 1.04 -15.42 -5.23
CA PRO A 118 2.09 -14.54 -5.74
C PRO A 118 1.75 -13.78 -7.04
N LEU A 119 0.63 -14.11 -7.69
CA LEU A 119 0.16 -13.47 -8.92
C LEU A 119 -1.18 -12.75 -8.70
N VAL A 120 -2.13 -13.38 -8.00
CA VAL A 120 -3.46 -12.79 -7.79
C VAL A 120 -3.40 -11.57 -6.86
N THR A 121 -2.39 -11.46 -5.99
CA THR A 121 -2.22 -10.32 -5.08
C THR A 121 -2.16 -8.97 -5.82
N PHE A 122 -1.58 -8.95 -7.03
CA PHE A 122 -1.44 -7.74 -7.83
C PHE A 122 -2.77 -7.11 -8.25
N TRP A 123 -3.83 -7.93 -8.32
CA TRP A 123 -5.14 -7.42 -8.71
C TRP A 123 -5.75 -6.46 -7.69
N GLU A 124 -5.37 -6.49 -6.41
CA GLU A 124 -5.99 -5.65 -5.38
C GLU A 124 -5.95 -4.17 -5.77
N THR A 125 -4.75 -3.59 -5.91
CA THR A 125 -4.61 -2.15 -6.12
C THR A 125 -4.88 -1.76 -7.58
N VAL A 126 -4.62 -2.68 -8.53
CA VAL A 126 -4.92 -2.48 -9.96
C VAL A 126 -6.42 -2.34 -10.14
N ILE A 127 -7.23 -3.31 -9.70
CA ILE A 127 -8.69 -3.26 -9.82
C ILE A 127 -9.25 -2.03 -9.11
N MET A 128 -8.77 -1.71 -7.91
CA MET A 128 -9.25 -0.55 -7.16
C MET A 128 -8.97 0.77 -7.91
N SER A 129 -7.77 0.96 -8.45
CA SER A 129 -7.41 2.19 -9.18
C SER A 129 -8.16 2.31 -10.51
N GLU A 130 -8.33 1.21 -11.26
CA GLU A 130 -9.11 1.18 -12.50
C GLU A 130 -10.60 1.48 -12.27
N ILE A 131 -11.19 0.92 -11.21
CA ILE A 131 -12.58 1.23 -10.82
C ILE A 131 -12.74 2.72 -10.52
N ASN A 132 -11.83 3.33 -9.75
CA ASN A 132 -11.92 4.75 -9.41
C ASN A 132 -11.81 5.63 -10.66
N GLU A 133 -10.86 5.34 -11.54
CA GLU A 133 -10.66 6.15 -12.75
C GLU A 133 -11.86 6.07 -13.71
N ILE A 134 -12.42 4.86 -13.91
CA ILE A 134 -13.66 4.68 -14.68
C ILE A 134 -14.81 5.44 -14.01
N TYR A 135 -14.98 5.27 -12.69
CA TYR A 135 -16.05 5.89 -11.91
C TYR A 135 -16.03 7.41 -12.08
N PHE A 136 -14.90 8.06 -11.83
CA PHE A 136 -14.81 9.51 -11.90
C PHE A 136 -14.94 10.03 -13.33
N ARG A 137 -14.32 9.38 -14.32
CA ARG A 137 -14.48 9.77 -15.73
C ARG A 137 -15.94 9.74 -16.18
N ASN A 138 -16.65 8.65 -15.87
CA ASN A 138 -18.05 8.49 -16.24
C ASN A 138 -18.94 9.46 -15.43
N LYS A 139 -18.61 9.70 -14.17
CA LYS A 139 -19.33 10.66 -13.32
C LYS A 139 -19.23 12.10 -13.82
N LEU A 140 -18.03 12.58 -14.11
CA LEU A 140 -17.83 13.93 -14.64
C LEU A 140 -18.61 14.12 -15.95
N THR A 141 -18.55 13.12 -16.84
CA THR A 141 -19.29 13.14 -18.10
C THR A 141 -20.81 13.20 -17.88
N ARG A 142 -21.34 12.38 -16.96
CA ARG A 142 -22.78 12.32 -16.64
C ARG A 142 -23.29 13.60 -15.98
N GLU A 143 -22.50 14.20 -15.10
CA GLU A 143 -22.87 15.39 -14.33
C GLU A 143 -22.52 16.71 -15.03
N GLY A 144 -21.81 16.65 -16.17
CA GLY A 144 -21.48 17.82 -16.99
C GLY A 144 -20.35 18.68 -16.43
N TYR A 145 -19.47 18.12 -15.60
CA TYR A 145 -18.31 18.83 -15.07
C TYR A 145 -17.14 18.84 -16.08
N SER A 146 -16.46 19.98 -16.20
CA SER A 146 -15.21 20.05 -16.96
C SER A 146 -14.05 19.46 -16.17
N LEU A 147 -13.21 18.65 -16.82
CA LEU A 147 -11.98 18.14 -16.22
C LEU A 147 -11.04 19.28 -15.80
N GLU A 148 -11.00 20.38 -16.58
CA GLU A 148 -10.19 21.56 -16.29
C GLU A 148 -10.63 22.24 -14.98
N GLU A 149 -11.94 22.39 -14.76
CA GLU A 149 -12.48 22.99 -13.54
C GLU A 149 -12.19 22.13 -12.31
N VAL A 150 -12.30 20.81 -12.46
CA VAL A 150 -11.98 19.85 -11.39
C VAL A 150 -10.49 19.90 -11.05
N TYR A 151 -9.61 19.95 -12.06
CA TYR A 151 -8.17 20.06 -11.84
C TYR A 151 -7.80 21.40 -11.20
N ALA A 152 -8.42 22.51 -11.62
CA ALA A 152 -8.19 23.82 -11.02
C ALA A 152 -8.56 23.86 -9.53
N GLU A 153 -9.70 23.26 -9.16
CA GLU A 153 -10.08 23.12 -7.74
C GLU A 153 -9.16 22.16 -6.98
N GLY A 154 -8.74 21.07 -7.61
CA GLY A 154 -7.73 20.16 -7.05
C GLY A 154 -6.41 20.87 -6.76
N ASP A 155 -5.91 21.67 -7.69
CA ASP A 155 -4.69 22.46 -7.55
C ASP A 155 -4.82 23.50 -6.44
N ARG A 156 -5.95 24.20 -6.37
CA ARG A 156 -6.22 25.17 -5.28
C ARG A 156 -6.10 24.50 -3.91
N ARG A 157 -6.70 23.31 -3.73
CA ARG A 157 -6.60 22.55 -2.48
C ARG A 157 -5.18 22.03 -2.23
N LEU A 158 -4.50 21.57 -3.29
CA LEU A 158 -3.12 21.11 -3.19
C LEU A 158 -2.18 22.24 -2.74
N ASP A 159 -2.34 23.45 -3.27
CA ASP A 159 -1.57 24.63 -2.87
C ASP A 159 -1.72 24.94 -1.38
N GLU A 160 -2.95 24.84 -0.84
CA GLU A 160 -3.23 25.02 0.59
C GLU A 160 -2.51 23.96 1.44
N LYS A 161 -2.61 22.69 1.05
CA LYS A 161 -1.92 21.57 1.71
C LYS A 161 -0.40 21.73 1.67
N ILE A 162 0.15 22.08 0.49
CA ILE A 162 1.60 22.30 0.29
C ILE A 162 2.08 23.44 1.17
N LYS A 163 1.39 24.59 1.16
CA LYS A 163 1.75 25.75 1.98
C LYS A 163 1.82 25.39 3.46
N LEU A 164 0.84 24.61 3.94
CA LEU A 164 0.78 24.19 5.33
C LEU A 164 1.95 23.23 5.67
N LEU A 165 2.19 22.20 4.87
CA LEU A 165 3.30 21.25 5.08
C LEU A 165 4.68 21.92 4.95
N LYS A 166 4.83 22.91 4.06
CA LYS A 166 6.07 23.69 3.90
C LYS A 166 6.41 24.49 5.14
N SER A 167 5.42 24.91 5.91
CA SER A 167 5.63 25.58 7.20
C SER A 167 6.07 24.62 8.32
N ARG A 168 6.06 23.31 8.04
CA ARG A 168 6.34 22.21 8.98
C ARG A 168 7.48 21.31 8.50
N PRO A 169 8.73 21.80 8.41
CA PRO A 169 9.87 21.03 7.87
C PRO A 169 10.23 19.77 8.69
N ASP A 170 9.72 19.70 9.93
CA ASP A 170 9.81 18.55 10.83
C ASP A 170 8.95 17.35 10.38
N ILE A 171 7.89 17.58 9.62
CA ILE A 171 6.97 16.53 9.16
C ILE A 171 7.58 15.80 7.97
N LYS A 172 7.70 14.47 8.08
CA LYS A 172 8.11 13.58 6.98
C LYS A 172 6.96 12.68 6.58
N PHE A 173 6.62 12.66 5.30
CA PHE A 173 5.50 11.86 4.79
C PHE A 173 5.81 11.15 3.48
N SER A 174 5.05 10.11 3.17
CA SER A 174 5.08 9.36 1.91
C SER A 174 3.69 9.30 1.30
N ASP A 175 3.61 9.21 -0.02
CA ASP A 175 2.35 9.03 -0.75
C ASP A 175 1.89 7.57 -0.73
N PHE A 176 0.63 7.32 -0.34
CA PHE A 176 -0.06 6.02 -0.37
C PHE A 176 -1.40 6.06 -1.16
N GLY A 177 -1.51 6.92 -2.18
CA GLY A 177 -2.76 7.22 -2.87
C GLY A 177 -3.23 6.26 -3.98
N THR A 178 -2.36 5.36 -4.47
CA THR A 178 -2.58 4.59 -5.71
C THR A 178 -3.99 3.99 -5.85
N ARG A 179 -4.44 3.25 -4.84
CA ARG A 179 -5.67 2.43 -4.94
C ARG A 179 -6.98 3.23 -4.99
N ARG A 180 -6.97 4.51 -4.61
CA ARG A 180 -8.16 5.38 -4.55
C ARG A 180 -7.99 6.69 -5.33
N ARG A 181 -6.95 6.79 -6.14
CA ARG A 181 -6.66 7.98 -6.94
C ARG A 181 -7.85 8.37 -7.81
N PHE A 182 -7.99 9.67 -8.06
CA PHE A 182 -8.96 10.20 -9.02
C PHE A 182 -8.70 9.68 -10.46
N SER A 183 -7.45 9.74 -10.90
CA SER A 183 -6.95 9.17 -12.16
C SER A 183 -5.44 9.02 -12.08
N TYR A 184 -4.84 8.20 -12.95
CA TYR A 184 -3.37 8.10 -13.04
C TYR A 184 -2.70 9.46 -13.29
N GLU A 185 -3.22 10.26 -14.23
CA GLU A 185 -2.62 11.54 -14.60
C GLU A 185 -2.72 12.57 -13.48
N TRP A 186 -3.83 12.60 -12.74
CA TRP A 186 -3.97 13.46 -11.56
C TRP A 186 -2.99 13.05 -10.45
N HIS A 187 -2.93 11.75 -10.14
CA HIS A 187 -1.99 11.23 -9.13
C HIS A 187 -0.55 11.59 -9.50
N ARG A 188 -0.17 11.37 -10.76
CA ARG A 188 1.14 11.76 -11.27
C ARG A 188 1.42 13.26 -11.07
N HIS A 189 0.49 14.13 -11.46
CA HIS A 189 0.60 15.58 -11.30
C HIS A 189 0.83 15.96 -9.83
N VAL A 190 0.03 15.41 -8.93
CA VAL A 190 0.16 15.64 -7.49
C VAL A 190 1.53 15.21 -6.96
N ILE A 191 2.04 14.04 -7.34
CA ILE A 191 3.34 13.55 -6.89
C ILE A 191 4.49 14.38 -7.47
N GLU A 192 4.41 14.79 -8.73
CA GLU A 192 5.38 15.71 -9.34
C GLU A 192 5.42 17.06 -8.60
N ARG A 193 4.26 17.64 -8.28
CA ARG A 193 4.16 18.89 -7.51
C ARG A 193 4.77 18.74 -6.11
N VAL A 194 4.35 17.71 -5.36
CA VAL A 194 4.79 17.48 -3.98
C VAL A 194 6.28 17.19 -3.90
N ALA A 195 6.84 16.37 -4.81
CA ALA A 195 8.27 16.09 -4.84
C ALA A 195 9.11 17.34 -5.11
N ASN A 196 8.64 18.24 -5.98
CA ASN A 196 9.36 19.46 -6.34
C ASN A 196 9.22 20.58 -5.28
N GLU A 197 8.05 20.72 -4.67
CA GLU A 197 7.76 21.84 -3.77
C GLU A 197 8.02 21.55 -2.30
N LEU A 198 8.04 20.27 -1.92
CA LEU A 198 8.28 19.78 -0.56
C LEU A 198 9.44 18.76 -0.48
N PRO A 199 10.61 18.97 -1.13
CA PRO A 199 11.68 17.98 -1.19
C PRO A 199 12.29 17.64 0.18
N GLY A 200 12.13 18.54 1.16
CA GLY A 200 12.54 18.28 2.54
C GLY A 200 11.55 17.43 3.33
N ASN A 201 10.26 17.44 2.99
CA ASN A 201 9.21 16.72 3.72
C ASN A 201 8.87 15.37 3.07
N PHE A 202 8.87 15.32 1.74
CA PHE A 202 8.42 14.16 0.97
C PHE A 202 9.50 13.08 0.90
N VAL A 203 9.17 11.89 1.39
CA VAL A 203 10.11 10.76 1.51
C VAL A 203 10.08 9.85 0.28
N GLY A 204 8.93 9.77 -0.41
CA GLY A 204 8.73 8.89 -1.56
C GLY A 204 7.26 8.51 -1.74
N THR A 205 6.99 7.60 -2.67
CA THR A 205 5.64 7.14 -3.03
C THR A 205 5.57 5.61 -2.97
N SER A 206 4.42 5.06 -2.60
CA SER A 206 4.18 3.63 -2.78
C SER A 206 3.97 3.26 -4.24
N ASN A 207 3.51 4.16 -5.11
CA ASN A 207 3.29 3.83 -6.50
C ASN A 207 4.62 3.51 -7.19
N ILE A 208 4.83 2.24 -7.53
CA ILE A 208 6.13 1.76 -7.98
C ILE A 208 6.50 2.30 -9.37
N TYR A 209 5.51 2.57 -10.22
CA TYR A 209 5.73 3.19 -11.52
C TYR A 209 6.10 4.66 -11.41
N LEU A 210 5.41 5.44 -10.57
CA LEU A 210 5.76 6.84 -10.34
C LEU A 210 7.12 6.96 -9.64
N ALA A 211 7.45 6.05 -8.71
CA ALA A 211 8.78 5.98 -8.12
C ALA A 211 9.87 5.85 -9.20
N HIS A 212 9.70 4.92 -10.15
CA HIS A 212 10.60 4.75 -11.27
C HIS A 212 10.69 6.01 -12.15
N LYS A 213 9.55 6.51 -12.63
CA LYS A 213 9.51 7.58 -13.64
C LYS A 213 9.98 8.92 -13.12
N LEU A 214 9.84 9.17 -11.82
CA LEU A 214 10.21 10.43 -11.17
C LEU A 214 11.52 10.33 -10.39
N GLY A 215 12.19 9.17 -10.39
CA GLY A 215 13.43 8.96 -9.62
C GLY A 215 13.23 9.08 -8.12
N LEU A 216 12.05 8.70 -7.61
CA LEU A 216 11.69 8.77 -6.20
C LEU A 216 11.94 7.42 -5.52
N LYS A 217 12.04 7.45 -4.19
CA LYS A 217 12.14 6.22 -3.41
C LYS A 217 10.80 5.47 -3.39
N PRO A 218 10.74 4.17 -3.76
CA PRO A 218 9.56 3.35 -3.53
C PRO A 218 9.39 3.07 -2.03
N ILE A 219 8.17 3.28 -1.50
CA ILE A 219 7.86 3.13 -0.07
C ILE A 219 6.81 2.03 0.13
N GLY A 220 7.02 1.15 1.12
CA GLY A 220 6.04 0.14 1.48
C GLY A 220 6.40 -0.62 2.75
N THR A 221 5.40 -1.26 3.34
CA THR A 221 5.52 -2.28 4.41
C THR A 221 5.00 -3.61 3.87
N PHE A 222 4.56 -4.56 4.70
CA PHE A 222 3.55 -5.54 4.27
C PHE A 222 2.14 -5.03 4.59
N ALA A 223 1.12 -5.66 4.01
CA ALA A 223 -0.30 -5.38 4.27
C ALA A 223 -0.98 -6.55 4.98
N HIS A 224 -2.22 -6.33 5.45
CA HIS A 224 -2.99 -7.30 6.23
C HIS A 224 -3.16 -8.68 5.57
N GLU A 225 -3.11 -8.76 4.23
CA GLU A 225 -3.24 -10.06 3.54
C GLU A 225 -2.19 -11.08 4.01
N MET A 226 -0.96 -10.62 4.34
CA MET A 226 0.12 -11.50 4.76
C MET A 226 -0.27 -12.27 6.04
N PRO A 227 -0.50 -11.60 7.19
CA PRO A 227 -0.94 -12.29 8.40
C PRO A 227 -2.31 -12.97 8.24
N MET A 228 -3.25 -12.43 7.44
CA MET A 228 -4.55 -13.08 7.20
C MET A 228 -4.41 -14.44 6.51
N VAL A 229 -3.65 -14.51 5.41
CA VAL A 229 -3.49 -15.74 4.62
C VAL A 229 -2.63 -16.74 5.39
N TYR A 230 -1.55 -16.31 6.05
CA TYR A 230 -0.75 -17.22 6.89
C TYR A 230 -1.59 -17.86 8.00
N ALA A 231 -2.45 -17.09 8.67
CA ALA A 231 -3.35 -17.63 9.69
C ALA A 231 -4.35 -18.63 9.10
N ALA A 232 -4.93 -18.34 7.94
CA ALA A 232 -5.84 -19.25 7.24
C ALA A 232 -5.14 -20.54 6.76
N LEU A 233 -3.90 -20.45 6.30
CA LEU A 233 -3.10 -21.62 5.91
C LEU A 233 -2.74 -22.49 7.12
N ALA A 234 -2.39 -21.87 8.25
CA ALA A 234 -2.15 -22.60 9.49
C ALA A 234 -3.41 -23.35 9.95
N ASP A 235 -4.58 -22.68 9.95
CA ASP A 235 -5.87 -23.28 10.30
C ASP A 235 -6.22 -24.46 9.36
N LYS A 236 -6.08 -24.25 8.05
CA LYS A 236 -6.30 -25.29 7.04
C LYS A 236 -5.42 -26.53 7.24
N ALA A 237 -4.21 -26.35 7.78
CA ALA A 237 -3.29 -27.43 8.12
C ALA A 237 -3.57 -28.07 9.50
N GLY A 238 -4.61 -27.64 10.21
CA GLY A 238 -4.95 -28.11 11.56
C GLY A 238 -4.09 -27.51 12.68
N ASN A 239 -3.32 -26.45 12.39
CA ASN A 239 -2.51 -25.73 13.36
C ASN A 239 -3.28 -24.55 13.94
N ASN A 240 -2.77 -24.00 15.05
CA ASN A 240 -3.31 -22.78 15.62
C ASN A 240 -3.08 -21.59 14.66
N PRO A 241 -4.11 -20.82 14.25
CA PRO A 241 -3.96 -19.65 13.36
C PRO A 241 -2.90 -18.64 13.84
N LEU A 242 -2.71 -18.53 15.16
CA LEU A 242 -1.70 -17.71 15.82
C LEU A 242 -0.26 -18.04 15.39
N SER A 243 0.02 -19.33 15.15
CA SER A 243 1.31 -19.76 14.63
C SER A 243 1.59 -19.22 13.23
N GLY A 244 0.53 -19.03 12.42
CA GLY A 244 0.61 -18.41 11.10
C GLY A 244 1.00 -16.94 11.20
N HIS A 245 0.38 -16.18 12.10
CA HIS A 245 0.74 -14.77 12.35
C HIS A 245 2.24 -14.61 12.65
N ASN A 246 2.75 -15.37 13.62
CA ASN A 246 4.18 -15.35 13.97
C ASN A 246 5.08 -15.80 12.82
N GLN A 247 4.64 -16.79 12.04
CA GLN A 247 5.39 -17.26 10.89
C GLN A 247 5.47 -16.19 9.79
N ALA A 248 4.40 -15.42 9.57
CA ALA A 248 4.40 -14.30 8.62
C ALA A 248 5.47 -13.25 8.98
N LEU A 249 5.57 -12.87 10.26
CA LEU A 249 6.59 -11.94 10.74
C LEU A 249 8.00 -12.50 10.52
N ARG A 250 8.24 -13.77 10.90
CA ARG A 250 9.56 -14.40 10.71
C ARG A 250 9.95 -14.50 9.24
N ASP A 251 9.04 -14.93 8.37
CA ASP A 251 9.33 -15.06 6.94
C ASP A 251 9.57 -13.71 6.27
N TRP A 252 8.82 -12.68 6.66
CA TRP A 252 9.05 -11.30 6.19
C TRP A 252 10.45 -10.83 6.57
N GLN A 253 10.80 -10.95 7.86
CA GLN A 253 12.10 -10.53 8.38
C GLN A 253 13.25 -11.32 7.76
N ASN A 254 13.10 -12.63 7.56
CA ASN A 254 14.11 -13.46 6.90
C ASN A 254 14.33 -13.08 5.44
N THR A 255 13.30 -12.52 4.78
CA THR A 255 13.38 -12.14 3.35
C THR A 255 13.99 -10.76 3.17
N TYR A 256 13.58 -9.79 3.99
CA TYR A 256 13.93 -8.38 3.79
C TYR A 256 14.86 -7.78 4.83
N GLY A 257 15.09 -8.48 5.94
CA GLY A 257 15.86 -7.97 7.06
C GLY A 257 15.36 -6.62 7.54
N ASP A 258 16.30 -5.77 7.94
CA ASP A 258 16.03 -4.49 8.59
C ASP A 258 15.31 -3.46 7.70
N GLU A 259 15.46 -3.53 6.37
CA GLU A 259 15.00 -2.46 5.47
C GLU A 259 13.47 -2.30 5.43
N LEU A 260 12.73 -3.42 5.39
CA LEU A 260 11.26 -3.45 5.37
C LEU A 260 10.66 -3.90 6.70
N SER A 261 11.40 -3.77 7.79
CA SER A 261 11.02 -4.23 9.13
C SER A 261 10.09 -3.24 9.87
N ILE A 262 8.93 -2.94 9.29
CA ILE A 262 7.82 -2.22 9.95
C ILE A 262 6.63 -3.18 10.06
N ALA A 263 6.26 -3.57 11.29
CA ALA A 263 5.20 -4.54 11.53
C ALA A 263 3.82 -3.88 11.60
N LEU A 264 2.85 -4.45 10.87
CA LEU A 264 1.43 -4.07 10.95
C LEU A 264 0.74 -4.82 12.09
N THR A 265 0.17 -4.10 13.04
CA THR A 265 -0.18 -4.66 14.37
C THR A 265 -1.64 -5.06 14.52
N ASP A 266 -2.52 -4.60 13.65
CA ASP A 266 -3.96 -4.54 13.88
C ASP A 266 -4.76 -5.53 13.02
N THR A 267 -4.09 -6.49 12.36
CA THR A 267 -4.76 -7.53 11.55
C THR A 267 -5.80 -8.31 12.34
N PHE A 268 -5.48 -8.68 13.58
CA PHE A 268 -6.43 -9.37 14.48
C PHE A 268 -6.89 -8.44 15.60
N THR A 269 -5.94 -7.85 16.36
CA THR A 269 -6.07 -6.61 17.13
C THR A 269 -4.66 -6.18 17.56
N THR A 270 -4.46 -4.89 17.84
CA THR A 270 -3.18 -4.39 18.39
C THR A 270 -2.85 -5.02 19.75
N ASP A 271 -3.85 -5.19 20.63
CA ASP A 271 -3.62 -5.80 21.95
C ASP A 271 -3.21 -7.28 21.81
N PHE A 272 -3.78 -8.00 20.84
CA PHE A 272 -3.35 -9.34 20.49
C PHE A 272 -1.89 -9.36 20.01
N PHE A 273 -1.55 -8.50 19.05
CA PHE A 273 -0.19 -8.42 18.51
C PHE A 273 0.82 -8.16 19.63
N PHE A 274 0.54 -7.21 20.52
CA PHE A 274 1.42 -6.89 21.63
C PHE A 274 1.55 -7.97 22.70
N ALA A 275 0.55 -8.83 22.87
CA ALA A 275 0.66 -9.99 23.76
C ALA A 275 1.58 -11.09 23.18
N ASP A 276 1.73 -11.13 21.85
CA ASP A 276 2.47 -12.17 21.12
C ASP A 276 3.84 -11.68 20.60
N PHE A 277 4.06 -10.36 20.55
CA PHE A 277 5.28 -9.74 20.06
C PHE A 277 6.42 -9.94 21.07
N THR A 278 7.40 -10.78 20.74
CA THR A 278 8.46 -11.18 21.68
C THR A 278 9.51 -10.07 21.85
N PRO A 279 10.26 -10.02 22.96
CA PRO A 279 11.36 -9.05 23.13
C PRO A 279 12.42 -9.12 22.00
N GLU A 280 12.67 -10.31 21.46
CA GLU A 280 13.57 -10.51 20.30
C GLU A 280 13.01 -9.86 19.04
N GLN A 281 11.70 -10.02 18.78
CA GLN A 281 11.03 -9.33 17.68
C GLN A 281 11.00 -7.81 17.90
N MET A 282 10.66 -7.34 19.10
CA MET A 282 10.69 -5.91 19.44
C MET A 282 12.07 -5.29 19.18
N THR A 283 13.14 -6.02 19.48
CA THR A 283 14.52 -5.56 19.27
C THR A 283 14.87 -5.53 17.78
N SER A 284 14.54 -6.59 17.05
CA SER A 284 14.97 -6.77 15.67
C SER A 284 14.14 -5.96 14.65
N TRP A 285 12.85 -5.75 14.89
CA TRP A 285 12.00 -4.92 14.03
C TRP A 285 12.31 -3.43 14.21
N LYS A 286 12.37 -2.67 13.11
CA LYS A 286 12.66 -1.22 13.14
C LYS A 286 11.47 -0.38 13.60
N GLY A 287 10.27 -0.93 13.54
CA GLY A 287 9.09 -0.14 13.85
C GLY A 287 7.77 -0.86 13.70
N LEU A 288 6.71 -0.10 13.93
CA LEU A 288 5.33 -0.54 13.87
C LEU A 288 4.53 0.37 12.94
N ARG A 289 3.46 -0.15 12.36
CA ARG A 289 2.51 0.60 11.53
C ARG A 289 1.13 0.61 12.19
N HIS A 290 0.57 1.81 12.28
CA HIS A 290 -0.80 2.09 12.69
C HIS A 290 -1.70 2.24 11.46
N ASP A 291 -2.71 1.39 11.36
CA ASP A 291 -3.68 1.38 10.25
C ASP A 291 -5.14 1.29 10.72
N SER A 292 -5.41 1.35 12.03
CA SER A 292 -6.74 1.54 12.61
C SER A 292 -6.72 1.99 14.07
N GLY A 293 -7.72 2.78 14.47
CA GLY A 293 -7.91 3.27 15.83
C GLY A 293 -7.42 4.71 16.04
N ASP A 294 -7.34 5.17 17.29
CA ASP A 294 -6.77 6.48 17.58
C ASP A 294 -5.23 6.42 17.50
N PRO A 295 -4.60 7.26 16.66
CA PRO A 295 -3.16 7.21 16.42
C PRO A 295 -2.34 7.59 17.66
N ILE A 296 -2.85 8.48 18.51
CA ILE A 296 -2.14 8.92 19.71
C ILE A 296 -2.17 7.81 20.78
N GLU A 297 -3.32 7.19 21.01
CA GLU A 297 -3.46 6.04 21.88
C GLU A 297 -2.56 4.88 21.43
N PHE A 298 -2.58 4.55 20.14
CA PHE A 298 -1.71 3.54 19.57
C PHE A 298 -0.23 3.84 19.83
N GLY A 299 0.22 5.06 19.50
CA GLY A 299 1.62 5.41 19.65
C GLY A 299 2.07 5.43 21.12
N ASN A 300 1.21 5.86 22.05
CA ASN A 300 1.50 5.75 23.48
C ASN A 300 1.63 4.28 23.92
N LYS A 301 0.73 3.38 23.49
CA LYS A 301 0.83 1.93 23.77
C LYS A 301 2.13 1.33 23.24
N ALA A 302 2.49 1.64 21.99
CA ALA A 302 3.74 1.18 21.37
C ALA A 302 4.98 1.63 22.17
N ILE A 303 5.03 2.91 22.55
CA ILE A 303 6.12 3.48 23.36
C ILE A 303 6.23 2.80 24.72
N GLU A 304 5.09 2.57 25.38
CA GLU A 304 5.05 1.91 26.69
C GLU A 304 5.60 0.49 26.62
N ILE A 305 5.23 -0.27 25.59
CA ILE A 305 5.72 -1.64 25.39
C ILE A 305 7.23 -1.68 25.17
N TYR A 306 7.77 -0.79 24.33
CA TYR A 306 9.22 -0.71 24.14
C TYR A 306 9.93 -0.39 25.46
N LYS A 307 9.45 0.62 26.21
CA LYS A 307 10.03 0.99 27.51
C LYS A 307 9.97 -0.15 28.53
N ASN A 308 8.84 -0.85 28.62
CA ASN A 308 8.66 -1.98 29.54
C ASN A 308 9.58 -3.17 29.21
N ASN A 309 10.08 -3.24 27.97
CA ASN A 309 11.04 -4.26 27.52
C ASN A 309 12.48 -3.72 27.42
N GLY A 310 12.77 -2.53 27.98
CA GLY A 310 14.12 -1.95 28.00
C GLY A 310 14.64 -1.46 26.64
N ILE A 311 13.74 -1.22 25.68
CA ILE A 311 14.07 -0.73 24.34
C ILE A 311 13.81 0.77 24.29
N ASP A 312 14.77 1.54 23.78
CA ASP A 312 14.57 2.98 23.57
C ASP A 312 13.62 3.21 22.38
N PRO A 313 12.43 3.82 22.59
CA PRO A 313 11.51 4.11 21.49
C PRO A 313 12.08 5.06 20.43
N LEU A 314 13.14 5.83 20.74
CA LEU A 314 13.85 6.69 19.79
C LEU A 314 14.71 5.90 18.79
N GLU A 315 14.97 4.61 19.03
CA GLU A 315 15.59 3.71 18.05
C GLU A 315 14.56 3.09 17.10
N LYS A 316 13.27 3.31 17.36
CA LYS A 316 12.14 2.74 16.62
C LYS A 316 11.43 3.81 15.81
N THR A 317 10.66 3.36 14.82
CA THR A 317 9.80 4.21 14.00
C THR A 317 8.34 3.76 14.10
N ILE A 318 7.41 4.70 14.25
CA ILE A 318 5.98 4.44 14.10
C ILE A 318 5.49 5.06 12.78
N VAL A 319 4.89 4.24 11.92
CA VAL A 319 4.29 4.69 10.66
C VAL A 319 2.78 4.83 10.86
N PHE A 320 2.21 6.01 10.67
CA PHE A 320 0.76 6.22 10.72
C PHE A 320 0.21 6.35 9.31
N SER A 321 -0.80 5.55 8.95
CA SER A 321 -1.33 5.50 7.58
C SER A 321 -2.84 5.31 7.48
N ASP A 322 -3.57 5.40 8.59
CA ASP A 322 -5.03 5.24 8.62
C ASP A 322 -5.74 6.51 8.11
N GLY A 323 -5.79 6.68 6.79
CA GLY A 323 -6.66 7.66 6.14
C GLY A 323 -6.46 9.11 6.59
N LEU A 324 -5.22 9.50 6.91
CA LEU A 324 -4.90 10.82 7.48
C LEU A 324 -5.21 11.96 6.50
N ASP A 325 -5.60 13.12 7.03
CA ASP A 325 -5.52 14.42 6.35
C ASP A 325 -4.36 15.26 6.90
N VAL A 326 -4.16 16.47 6.35
CA VAL A 326 -3.03 17.33 6.75
C VAL A 326 -3.17 17.83 8.20
N ASP A 327 -4.40 18.06 8.67
CA ASP A 327 -4.64 18.54 10.03
C ASP A 327 -4.33 17.43 11.04
N GLU A 328 -4.74 16.18 10.75
CA GLU A 328 -4.43 15.03 11.58
C GLU A 328 -2.92 14.69 11.56
N ILE A 329 -2.26 14.82 10.40
CA ILE A 329 -0.80 14.73 10.27
C ILE A 329 -0.11 15.71 11.22
N ILE A 330 -0.56 16.97 11.25
CA ILE A 330 -0.01 18.01 12.13
C ILE A 330 -0.25 17.68 13.59
N ARG A 331 -1.48 17.28 13.94
CA ARG A 331 -1.85 16.88 15.30
C ARG A 331 -0.98 15.74 15.83
N ILE A 332 -0.77 14.70 15.01
CA ILE A 332 0.10 13.56 15.35
C ILE A 332 1.55 14.04 15.52
N ALA A 333 2.05 14.84 14.57
CA ALA A 333 3.43 15.34 14.62
C ALA A 333 3.71 16.20 15.85
N ASP A 334 2.80 17.11 16.21
CA ASP A 334 2.94 17.97 17.38
C ASP A 334 2.97 17.16 18.67
N TYR A 335 2.05 16.20 18.82
CA TYR A 335 1.98 15.36 20.02
C TYR A 335 3.27 14.57 20.27
N PHE A 336 3.84 13.93 19.24
CA PHE A 336 5.05 13.10 19.40
C PHE A 336 6.35 13.92 19.46
N LYS A 337 6.37 15.11 18.85
CA LYS A 337 7.51 16.03 18.92
C LYS A 337 7.68 16.65 20.29
N GLU A 338 6.60 17.16 20.90
CA GLU A 338 6.65 17.84 22.20
C GLU A 338 7.20 16.95 23.31
N GLN A 339 7.05 15.63 23.18
CA GLN A 339 7.45 14.67 24.20
C GLN A 339 8.72 13.89 23.86
N ASN A 340 9.40 14.23 22.74
CA ASN A 340 10.58 13.52 22.22
C ASN A 340 10.44 11.98 22.32
N LYS A 341 9.31 11.49 21.81
CA LYS A 341 8.74 10.21 22.24
C LYS A 341 9.16 9.01 21.40
N CYS A 342 9.32 9.20 20.09
CA CYS A 342 9.70 8.18 19.10
C CYS A 342 9.94 8.86 17.74
N ASN A 343 10.55 8.15 16.78
CA ASN A 343 10.51 8.60 15.39
C ASN A 343 9.16 8.26 14.77
N ILE A 344 8.61 9.17 13.97
CA ILE A 344 7.36 8.94 13.26
C ILE A 344 7.52 9.13 11.76
N ARG A 345 6.71 8.42 10.98
CA ARG A 345 6.50 8.65 9.55
C ARG A 345 5.01 8.63 9.26
N LEU A 346 4.59 9.39 8.26
CA LEU A 346 3.19 9.59 7.94
C LEU A 346 2.92 9.13 6.50
N GLY A 347 1.94 8.26 6.32
CA GLY A 347 1.37 7.92 5.02
C GLY A 347 0.22 8.86 4.71
N TYR A 348 0.21 9.46 3.53
CA TYR A 348 -0.81 10.40 3.13
C TYR A 348 -1.33 10.10 1.73
N ASN A 349 -2.64 10.27 1.53
CA ASN A 349 -3.24 10.28 0.20
C ASN A 349 -3.66 11.72 -0.15
N PHE A 350 -3.07 12.27 -1.20
CA PHE A 350 -3.41 13.61 -1.68
C PHE A 350 -4.62 13.62 -2.62
N ASP A 351 -4.95 12.49 -3.23
CA ASP A 351 -5.94 12.34 -4.30
C ASP A 351 -7.39 12.26 -3.82
#